data_AF-A0A1G3MWI5-F1
#
_entry.id   AF-A0A1G3MWI5-F1
#
_cell.length_a   1.000
_cell.length_b   1.000
_cell.length_c   1.000
_cell.angle_alpha   90.00
_cell.angle_beta   90.00
_cell.angle_gamma   90.00
#
_symmetry.space_group_name_H-M   'P 1'
#
loop_
_entity.id
_entity.type
_entity.pdbx_description
1 polymer ?
#
loop_
_entity_poly.entity_id
_entity_poly.type
_entity_poly.pdbx_seq_one_letter_code
_entity_poly.pdbx_strand_id
1 'polypeptide(L)'
;MFGQIQNNTASRRDRQELAAGLVELSRFSWMNKADQLIYKRTGLADVASFASQLAVGSSPHETAIVEIILELVRKQSGQSQGVLLSLDEYLMLGHKREPNFPYDRQIIYNIAEFYQRKLSESGRYDEIDLARAAQEERKLSRPTGNTADQSGYELLVCDEIQDFTDIQTELLFDLVPERSRLFLAGDDRQIINPSGFRWEEIRQRFHEGGGSIPPITALKLNFRSTSAIVGLANALLAL
;
A
#
# COMPACT_ATOMS: atom_id res chain seq x y z
N MET A 1 -22.69 10.45 8.58
CA MET A 1 -22.73 11.05 7.23
C MET A 1 -23.06 10.03 6.15
N PHE A 2 -22.23 9.00 5.93
CA PHE A 2 -22.40 8.03 4.82
C PHE A 2 -23.67 7.14 4.89
N GLY A 3 -24.11 6.73 6.08
CA GLY A 3 -25.37 6.00 6.24
C GLY A 3 -26.63 6.81 5.89
N GLN A 4 -26.53 8.14 5.83
CA GLN A 4 -27.63 9.01 5.38
C GLN A 4 -27.66 9.14 3.84
N ILE A 5 -26.51 8.98 3.16
CA ILE A 5 -26.45 8.93 1.69
C ILE A 5 -27.04 7.60 1.19
N GLN A 6 -26.73 6.47 1.85
CA GLN A 6 -27.32 5.16 1.53
C GLN A 6 -28.86 5.13 1.66
N ASN A 7 -29.42 5.92 2.57
CA ASN A 7 -30.87 6.03 2.78
C ASN A 7 -31.53 7.22 2.06
N ASN A 8 -30.78 7.94 1.19
CA ASN A 8 -31.23 9.15 0.49
C ASN A 8 -31.75 10.28 1.43
N THR A 9 -31.26 10.33 2.67
CA THR A 9 -31.62 11.32 3.70
C THR A 9 -30.52 12.37 3.95
N ALA A 10 -29.43 12.35 3.17
CA ALA A 10 -28.32 13.29 3.32
C ALA A 10 -28.75 14.74 3.06
N SER A 11 -28.45 15.64 4.00
CA SER A 11 -28.81 17.06 3.88
C SER A 11 -28.00 17.73 2.77
N ARG A 12 -28.50 18.87 2.27
CA ARG A 12 -27.80 19.67 1.25
C ARG A 12 -26.38 20.08 1.69
N ARG A 13 -26.18 20.30 3.00
CA ARG A 13 -24.88 20.62 3.58
C ARG A 13 -23.92 19.43 3.53
N ASP A 14 -24.41 18.23 3.85
CA ASP A 14 -23.58 17.02 3.83
C ASP A 14 -23.08 16.69 2.42
N ARG A 15 -23.93 16.92 1.42
CA ARG A 15 -23.57 16.74 0.00
C ARG A 15 -22.52 17.74 -0.47
N GLN A 16 -22.58 18.99 0.01
CA GLN A 16 -21.58 20.00 -0.31
C GLN A 16 -20.22 19.69 0.33
N GLU A 17 -20.19 19.20 1.57
CA GLU A 17 -18.97 18.76 2.24
C GLU A 17 -18.35 17.54 1.54
N LEU A 18 -19.16 16.55 1.15
CA LEU A 18 -18.68 15.40 0.37
C LEU A 18 -18.11 15.82 -0.98
N ALA A 19 -18.81 16.70 -1.70
CA ALA A 19 -18.35 17.22 -2.99
C ALA A 19 -17.00 17.93 -2.87
N ALA A 20 -16.82 18.75 -1.82
CA ALA A 20 -15.53 19.41 -1.57
C ALA A 20 -14.41 18.39 -1.37
N GLY A 21 -14.62 17.36 -0.54
CA GLY A 21 -13.64 16.29 -0.32
C GLY A 21 -13.31 15.50 -1.60
N LEU A 22 -14.30 15.24 -2.45
CA LEU A 22 -14.08 14.57 -3.74
C LEU A 22 -13.27 15.41 -4.73
N VAL A 23 -13.45 16.74 -4.74
CA VAL A 23 -12.66 17.67 -5.56
C VAL A 23 -11.21 17.76 -5.08
N GLU A 24 -10.96 17.64 -3.78
CA GLU A 24 -9.59 17.54 -3.27
C GLU A 24 -8.95 16.22 -3.68
N LEU A 25 -9.70 15.11 -3.58
CA LEU A 25 -9.22 13.79 -3.97
C LEU A 25 -8.94 13.67 -5.47
N SER A 26 -9.72 14.32 -6.34
CA SER A 26 -9.50 14.25 -7.80
C SER A 26 -8.16 14.81 -8.27
N ARG A 27 -7.43 15.55 -7.41
CA ARG A 27 -6.08 16.04 -7.71
C ARG A 27 -5.02 14.94 -7.69
N PHE A 28 -5.31 13.79 -7.09
CA PHE A 28 -4.36 12.69 -7.01
C PHE A 28 -4.42 11.80 -8.25
N SER A 29 -3.25 11.49 -8.83
CA SER A 29 -3.13 10.73 -10.08
C SER A 29 -3.71 9.31 -10.03
N TRP A 30 -3.84 8.71 -8.84
CA TRP A 30 -4.45 7.40 -8.66
C TRP A 30 -5.98 7.41 -8.84
N MET A 31 -6.61 8.60 -8.76
CA MET A 31 -8.05 8.77 -9.01
C MET A 31 -8.43 8.64 -10.49
N ASN A 32 -7.46 8.63 -11.41
CA ASN A 32 -7.71 8.35 -12.83
C ASN A 32 -8.43 7.01 -13.08
N LYS A 33 -8.28 6.04 -12.16
CA LYS A 33 -9.02 4.77 -12.18
C LYS A 33 -10.50 4.97 -11.82
N ALA A 34 -10.80 5.88 -10.89
CA ALA A 34 -12.16 6.26 -10.56
C ALA A 34 -12.83 6.98 -11.75
N ASP A 35 -12.11 7.87 -12.44
CA ASP A 35 -12.62 8.59 -13.61
C ASP A 35 -13.11 7.65 -14.71
N GLN A 36 -12.32 6.62 -15.06
CA GLN A 36 -12.71 5.63 -16.07
C GLN A 36 -13.96 4.83 -15.70
N LEU A 37 -14.16 4.56 -14.40
CA LEU A 37 -15.31 3.81 -13.89
C LEU A 37 -16.56 4.69 -13.81
N ILE A 38 -16.39 5.96 -13.42
CA ILE A 38 -17.45 6.97 -13.40
C ILE A 38 -17.97 7.21 -14.82
N TYR A 39 -17.06 7.38 -15.78
CA TYR A 39 -17.41 7.55 -17.20
C TYR A 39 -18.26 6.39 -17.72
N LYS A 40 -17.89 5.14 -17.42
CA LYS A 40 -18.65 3.95 -17.86
C LYS A 40 -20.06 3.87 -17.27
N ARG A 41 -20.29 4.38 -16.06
CA ARG A 41 -21.58 4.24 -15.36
C ARG A 41 -22.50 5.45 -15.47
N THR A 42 -21.96 6.64 -15.72
CA THR A 42 -22.74 7.89 -15.71
C THR A 42 -22.52 8.76 -16.94
N GLY A 43 -21.51 8.46 -17.76
CA GLY A 43 -21.10 9.32 -18.88
C GLY A 43 -20.38 10.61 -18.45
N LEU A 44 -20.14 10.80 -17.14
CA LEU A 44 -19.39 11.96 -16.63
C LEU A 44 -17.89 11.78 -16.89
N ALA A 45 -17.22 12.86 -17.27
CA ALA A 45 -15.83 12.83 -17.67
C ALA A 45 -14.87 12.47 -16.53
N ASP A 46 -15.14 12.96 -15.31
CA ASP A 46 -14.25 12.84 -14.16
C ASP A 46 -14.96 12.94 -12.80
N VAL A 47 -14.23 12.61 -11.73
CA VAL A 47 -14.67 12.72 -10.33
C VAL A 47 -15.06 14.16 -9.97
N ALA A 48 -14.42 15.18 -10.56
CA ALA A 48 -14.72 16.59 -10.29
C ALA A 48 -16.09 17.00 -10.83
N SER A 49 -16.45 16.52 -12.01
CA SER A 49 -17.78 16.68 -12.62
C SER A 49 -18.85 15.97 -11.80
N PHE A 50 -18.53 14.77 -11.30
CA PHE A 50 -19.41 14.04 -10.39
C PHE A 50 -19.62 14.80 -9.06
N ALA A 51 -18.55 15.31 -8.45
CA ALA A 51 -18.64 16.11 -7.23
C ALA A 51 -19.50 17.37 -7.41
N SER A 52 -19.36 18.04 -8.56
CA SER A 52 -20.16 19.22 -8.88
C SER A 52 -21.65 18.90 -9.03
N GLN A 53 -22.00 17.75 -9.60
CA GLN A 53 -23.39 17.30 -9.68
C GLN A 53 -23.96 16.89 -8.31
N LEU A 54 -23.14 16.22 -7.50
CA LEU A 54 -23.50 15.77 -6.16
C LEU A 54 -23.82 16.94 -5.22
N ALA A 55 -23.19 18.10 -5.43
CA ALA A 55 -23.50 19.34 -4.71
C ALA A 55 -24.87 19.97 -5.08
N VAL A 56 -25.41 19.65 -6.26
CA VAL A 56 -26.60 20.31 -6.84
C VAL A 56 -27.88 19.47 -6.68
N GLY A 57 -27.81 18.13 -6.74
CA GLY A 57 -29.00 17.28 -6.72
C GLY A 57 -28.70 15.83 -6.35
N SER A 58 -29.70 14.95 -6.49
CA SER A 58 -29.54 13.51 -6.33
C SER A 58 -29.64 12.78 -7.67
N SER A 59 -28.65 11.96 -7.98
CA SER A 59 -28.56 11.07 -9.13
C SER A 59 -28.78 9.60 -8.71
N PRO A 60 -29.42 8.77 -9.54
CA PRO A 60 -29.70 7.36 -9.24
C PRO A 60 -28.45 6.49 -9.01
N HIS A 61 -27.27 6.97 -9.43
CA HIS A 61 -26.01 6.22 -9.37
C HIS A 61 -25.06 6.73 -8.28
N GLU A 62 -25.47 7.70 -7.47
CA GLU A 62 -24.61 8.34 -6.46
C GLU A 62 -24.02 7.35 -5.46
N THR A 63 -24.87 6.54 -4.85
CA THR A 63 -24.47 5.63 -3.78
C THR A 63 -23.42 4.63 -4.28
N ALA A 64 -23.63 4.07 -5.47
CA ALA A 64 -22.71 3.11 -6.07
C ALA A 64 -21.35 3.74 -6.42
N ILE A 65 -21.32 5.01 -6.81
CA ILE A 65 -20.07 5.70 -7.16
C ILE A 65 -19.32 6.13 -5.92
N VAL A 66 -20.02 6.66 -4.92
CA VAL A 66 -19.43 7.02 -3.63
C VAL A 66 -18.85 5.77 -2.96
N GLU A 67 -19.53 4.61 -3.03
CA GLU A 67 -18.99 3.33 -2.53
C GLU A 67 -17.71 2.92 -3.26
N ILE A 68 -17.64 3.02 -4.58
CA ILE A 68 -16.42 2.72 -5.34
C ILE A 68 -15.29 3.68 -4.98
N ILE A 69 -15.57 4.98 -4.87
CA ILE A 69 -14.55 5.96 -4.49
C ILE A 69 -14.06 5.68 -3.07
N LEU A 70 -14.95 5.34 -2.15
CA LEU A 70 -14.58 4.94 -0.79
C LEU A 70 -13.75 3.65 -0.79
N GLU A 71 -14.07 2.68 -1.64
CA GLU A 71 -13.28 1.45 -1.79
C GLU A 71 -11.87 1.74 -2.33
N LEU A 72 -11.76 2.66 -3.31
CA LEU A 72 -10.48 3.10 -3.84
C LEU A 72 -9.68 3.92 -2.83
N VAL A 73 -10.34 4.82 -2.09
CA VAL A 73 -9.75 5.59 -0.99
C VAL A 73 -9.28 4.64 0.09
N ARG A 74 -10.07 3.64 0.50
CA ARG A 74 -9.68 2.60 1.47
C ARG A 74 -8.49 1.79 1.01
N LYS A 75 -8.49 1.41 -0.26
CA LYS A 75 -7.39 0.67 -0.89
C LYS A 75 -6.10 1.49 -0.96
N GLN A 76 -6.21 2.82 -1.10
CA GLN A 76 -5.07 3.74 -1.06
C GLN A 76 -4.67 4.10 0.37
N SER A 77 -5.63 4.20 1.27
CA SER A 77 -5.43 4.35 2.71
C SER A 77 -5.07 3.02 3.36
N GLY A 78 -4.39 2.11 2.65
CA GLY A 78 -3.80 0.89 3.20
C GLY A 78 -2.80 1.14 4.34
N GLN A 79 -2.70 2.37 4.84
CA GLN A 79 -2.29 2.66 6.21
C GLN A 79 -3.50 2.45 7.14
N SER A 80 -3.79 1.20 7.50
CA SER A 80 -4.64 0.96 8.68
C SER A 80 -4.00 1.68 9.86
N GLN A 81 -4.79 2.51 10.53
CA GLN A 81 -4.39 3.20 11.77
C GLN A 81 -4.16 2.22 12.93
N GLY A 82 -4.53 0.94 12.76
CA GLY A 82 -4.25 -0.15 13.69
C GLY A 82 -3.00 -0.95 13.31
N VAL A 83 -2.41 -1.63 14.30
CA VAL A 83 -1.29 -2.57 14.12
C VAL A 83 -1.66 -3.71 13.17
N LEU A 84 -2.91 -4.17 13.25
CA LEU A 84 -3.51 -5.13 12.33
C LEU A 84 -4.56 -4.42 11.46
N LEU A 85 -4.76 -4.94 10.24
CA LEU A 85 -5.94 -4.62 9.43
C LEU A 85 -7.19 -5.04 10.21
N SER A 86 -8.34 -4.40 9.96
CA SER A 86 -9.60 -4.99 10.40
C SER A 86 -9.88 -6.31 9.67
N LEU A 87 -10.71 -7.17 10.25
CA LEU A 87 -11.10 -8.43 9.62
C LEU A 87 -11.69 -8.22 8.21
N ASP A 88 -12.56 -7.23 8.05
CA ASP A 88 -13.18 -6.92 6.76
C ASP A 88 -12.14 -6.48 5.73
N GLU A 89 -11.22 -5.59 6.12
CA GLU A 89 -10.10 -5.17 5.26
C GLU A 89 -9.20 -6.35 4.88
N TYR A 90 -8.91 -7.21 5.86
CA TYR A 90 -8.10 -8.41 5.65
C TYR A 90 -8.79 -9.36 4.67
N LEU A 91 -10.09 -9.63 4.81
CA LEU A 91 -10.85 -10.51 3.90
C LEU A 91 -11.01 -9.91 2.49
N MET A 92 -11.02 -8.58 2.35
CA MET A 92 -11.10 -7.87 1.08
C MET A 92 -9.77 -7.82 0.31
N LEU A 93 -8.63 -8.20 0.91
CA LEU A 93 -7.37 -8.31 0.19
C LEU A 93 -7.52 -9.32 -0.95
N GLY A 94 -7.33 -8.87 -2.19
CA GLY A 94 -7.52 -9.70 -3.37
C GLY A 94 -6.41 -10.74 -3.57
N HIS A 95 -6.74 -11.80 -4.31
CA HIS A 95 -5.93 -12.99 -4.63
C HIS A 95 -4.44 -12.79 -4.98
N LYS A 96 -4.00 -11.59 -5.37
CA LYS A 96 -2.59 -11.31 -5.68
C LYS A 96 -1.73 -11.02 -4.45
N ARG A 97 -2.34 -10.59 -3.34
CA ARG A 97 -1.71 -10.36 -2.02
C ARG A 97 -2.12 -11.41 -0.99
N GLU A 98 -2.88 -12.41 -1.42
CA GLU A 98 -3.26 -13.53 -0.57
C GLU A 98 -2.02 -14.42 -0.36
N PRO A 99 -1.59 -14.64 0.89
CA PRO A 99 -0.67 -15.71 1.15
C PRO A 99 -1.39 -17.03 0.82
N ASN A 100 -0.69 -17.97 0.18
CA ASN A 100 -1.25 -19.26 -0.21
C ASN A 100 -1.40 -20.18 1.02
N PHE A 101 -2.24 -19.78 1.97
CA PHE A 101 -2.52 -20.58 3.16
C PHE A 101 -3.67 -21.55 2.87
N PRO A 102 -3.53 -22.83 3.23
CA PRO A 102 -4.62 -23.80 3.10
C PRO A 102 -5.73 -23.62 4.15
N TYR A 103 -5.59 -22.64 5.06
CA TYR A 103 -6.46 -22.44 6.22
C TYR A 103 -7.43 -21.27 6.03
N ASP A 104 -8.55 -21.33 6.74
CA ASP A 104 -9.56 -20.27 6.76
C ASP A 104 -8.93 -18.94 7.26
N ARG A 105 -9.12 -17.89 6.47
CA ARG A 105 -8.63 -16.53 6.76
C ARG A 105 -9.16 -16.01 8.08
N GLN A 106 -10.40 -16.35 8.46
CA GLN A 106 -10.96 -15.97 9.74
C GLN A 106 -10.15 -16.54 10.90
N ILE A 107 -9.74 -17.80 10.78
CA ILE A 107 -8.95 -18.48 11.82
C ILE A 107 -7.57 -17.84 11.93
N ILE A 108 -6.92 -17.57 10.80
CA ILE A 108 -5.61 -16.88 10.77
C ILE A 108 -5.71 -15.50 11.42
N TYR A 109 -6.76 -14.75 11.12
CA TYR A 109 -7.00 -13.44 11.71
C TYR A 109 -7.15 -13.52 13.23
N ASN A 110 -7.96 -14.46 13.73
CA ASN A 110 -8.13 -14.66 15.18
C ASN A 110 -6.81 -15.03 15.88
N ILE A 111 -5.93 -15.79 15.22
CA ILE A 111 -4.60 -16.12 15.72
C ILE A 111 -3.73 -14.85 15.78
N ALA A 112 -3.76 -14.02 14.74
CA ALA A 112 -3.02 -12.75 14.69
C ALA A 112 -3.46 -11.80 15.81
N GLU A 113 -4.78 -11.66 16.04
CA GLU A 113 -5.31 -10.86 17.15
C GLU A 113 -4.86 -11.40 18.51
N PHE A 114 -4.91 -12.71 18.71
CA PHE A 114 -4.43 -13.34 19.93
C PHE A 114 -2.94 -13.05 20.17
N TYR A 115 -2.12 -13.19 19.12
CA TYR A 115 -0.69 -12.93 19.15
C TYR A 115 -0.39 -11.47 19.50
N GLN A 116 -1.01 -10.51 18.81
CA GLN A 116 -0.79 -9.08 19.05
C GLN A 116 -1.22 -8.68 20.46
N ARG A 117 -2.35 -9.21 20.94
CA ARG A 117 -2.78 -8.98 22.33
C ARG A 117 -1.73 -9.49 23.31
N LYS A 118 -1.17 -10.70 23.11
CA LYS A 118 -0.13 -11.25 23.98
C LYS A 118 1.17 -10.44 23.95
N LEU A 119 1.57 -9.95 22.79
CA LEU A 119 2.69 -9.00 22.68
C LEU A 119 2.44 -7.75 23.53
N SER A 120 1.29 -7.10 23.33
CA SER A 120 0.93 -5.86 24.06
C SER A 120 0.85 -6.05 25.58
N GLU A 121 0.28 -7.17 26.05
CA GLU A 121 0.17 -7.49 27.49
C GLU A 121 1.56 -7.65 28.13
N SER A 122 2.54 -8.10 27.36
CA SER A 122 3.92 -8.30 27.82
C SER A 122 4.84 -7.10 27.59
N GLY A 123 4.34 -6.01 26.98
CA GLY A 123 5.15 -4.85 26.63
C GLY A 123 6.26 -5.16 25.64
N ARG A 124 6.06 -6.15 24.77
CA ARG A 124 7.02 -6.58 23.73
C ARG A 124 6.55 -6.12 22.36
N TYR A 125 7.51 -6.05 21.45
CA TYR A 125 7.30 -5.65 20.06
C TYR A 125 7.96 -6.68 19.15
N ASP A 126 7.34 -6.97 18.01
CA ASP A 126 7.97 -7.69 16.93
C ASP A 126 8.62 -6.73 15.90
N GLU A 127 9.19 -7.28 14.82
CA GLU A 127 9.87 -6.48 13.79
C GLU A 127 8.91 -5.56 13.01
N ILE A 128 7.65 -5.95 12.86
CA ILE A 128 6.63 -5.18 12.13
C ILE A 128 6.17 -4.01 13.01
N ASP A 129 5.97 -4.26 14.30
CA ASP A 129 5.64 -3.24 15.31
C ASP A 129 6.74 -2.18 15.39
N LEU A 130 8.01 -2.62 15.42
CA LEU A 130 9.16 -1.72 15.46
C LEU A 130 9.27 -0.89 14.18
N ALA A 131 9.03 -1.48 13.01
CA ALA A 131 9.03 -0.75 11.74
C ALA A 131 7.92 0.31 11.71
N ARG A 132 6.72 -0.01 12.19
CA ARG A 132 5.60 0.94 12.35
C ARG A 132 5.98 2.09 13.25
N ALA A 133 6.50 1.78 14.44
CA ALA A 133 6.90 2.80 15.42
C ALA A 133 7.96 3.74 14.83
N ALA A 134 8.96 3.20 14.14
CA ALA A 134 10.00 3.99 13.48
C ALA A 134 9.44 4.91 12.38
N GLN A 135 8.46 4.45 11.59
CA GLN A 135 7.79 5.29 10.60
C GLN A 135 6.99 6.43 11.26
N GLU A 136 6.23 6.15 12.32
CA GLU A 136 5.43 7.17 13.00
C GLU A 136 6.31 8.24 13.66
N GLU A 137 7.37 7.84 14.36
CA GLU A 137 8.37 8.77 14.92
C GLU A 137 8.98 9.66 13.84
N ARG A 138 9.26 9.09 12.66
CA ARG A 138 9.80 9.84 11.53
C ARG A 138 8.80 10.82 10.94
N LYS A 139 7.52 10.45 10.83
CA LYS A 139 6.43 11.36 10.40
C LYS A 139 6.28 12.53 11.37
N LEU A 140 6.37 12.27 12.67
CA LEU A 140 6.29 13.30 13.72
C LEU A 140 7.50 14.24 13.73
N SER A 141 8.68 13.70 13.42
CA SER A 141 9.94 14.45 13.41
C SER A 141 10.15 15.29 12.14
N ARG A 142 9.39 15.06 11.06
CA ARG A 142 9.49 15.85 9.84
C ARG A 142 8.95 17.27 10.07
N PRO A 143 9.72 18.33 9.77
CA PRO A 143 9.24 19.71 9.88
C PRO A 143 8.01 19.94 8.98
N THR A 144 6.95 20.54 9.52
CA THR A 144 5.70 20.87 8.81
C THR A 144 5.82 22.05 7.83
N GLY A 145 7.05 22.43 7.43
CA GLY A 145 7.34 23.56 6.55
C GLY A 145 8.09 23.15 5.28
N ASN A 146 8.00 23.98 4.23
CA ASN A 146 8.65 23.85 2.92
C ASN A 146 10.21 23.85 2.96
N THR A 147 10.82 23.70 4.13
CA THR A 147 12.25 23.49 4.27
C THR A 147 12.56 22.08 3.82
N ALA A 148 13.31 21.94 2.73
CA ALA A 148 13.84 20.66 2.25
C ALA A 148 14.55 19.96 3.42
N ASP A 149 13.85 18.99 4.02
CA ASP A 149 14.37 18.21 5.12
C ASP A 149 15.47 17.29 4.56
N GLN A 150 16.72 17.67 4.79
CA GLN A 150 17.88 16.83 4.49
C GLN A 150 18.10 15.76 5.57
N SER A 151 17.18 15.61 6.54
CA SER A 151 17.30 14.58 7.58
C SER A 151 17.03 13.19 7.00
N GLY A 152 18.10 12.45 6.77
CA GLY A 152 18.04 11.10 6.25
C GLY A 152 19.41 10.59 5.85
N TYR A 153 19.49 9.32 5.53
CA TYR A 153 20.74 8.74 5.06
C TYR A 153 21.07 9.27 3.66
N GLU A 154 22.33 9.67 3.45
CA GLU A 154 22.81 10.13 2.14
C GLU A 154 22.87 9.02 1.11
N LEU A 155 23.05 7.78 1.58
CA LEU A 155 22.98 6.55 0.81
C LEU A 155 22.48 5.46 1.74
N LEU A 156 21.47 4.71 1.32
CA LEU A 156 20.98 3.53 2.02
C LEU A 156 21.16 2.32 1.11
N VAL A 157 21.87 1.33 1.61
CA VAL A 157 22.12 0.06 0.94
C VAL A 157 21.39 -1.03 1.73
N CYS A 158 20.51 -1.77 1.07
CA CYS A 158 19.80 -2.90 1.65
C CYS A 158 20.13 -4.15 0.85
N ASP A 159 20.65 -5.16 1.54
CA ASP A 159 20.76 -6.51 1.03
C ASP A 159 19.54 -7.33 1.46
N GLU A 160 19.29 -8.44 0.79
CA GLU A 160 18.19 -9.38 1.08
C GLU A 160 16.79 -8.72 1.17
N ILE A 161 16.51 -7.74 0.30
CA ILE A 161 15.23 -7.00 0.31
C ILE A 161 14.00 -7.90 0.13
N GLN A 162 14.19 -9.11 -0.42
CA GLN A 162 13.10 -10.07 -0.61
C GLN A 162 12.48 -10.56 0.71
N ASP A 163 13.21 -10.49 1.82
CA ASP A 163 12.69 -10.92 3.13
C ASP A 163 11.92 -9.81 3.85
N PHE A 164 11.95 -8.59 3.33
CA PHE A 164 11.28 -7.44 3.95
C PHE A 164 9.78 -7.45 3.64
N THR A 165 8.99 -7.19 4.68
CA THR A 165 7.57 -6.90 4.53
C THR A 165 7.35 -5.54 3.85
N ASP A 166 6.12 -5.31 3.40
CA ASP A 166 5.71 -4.03 2.79
C ASP A 166 6.07 -2.82 3.66
N ILE A 167 5.84 -2.92 4.96
CA ILE A 167 6.08 -1.79 5.87
C ILE A 167 7.56 -1.54 6.15
N GLN A 168 8.36 -2.60 6.26
CA GLN A 168 9.81 -2.48 6.39
C GLN A 168 10.39 -1.85 5.11
N THR A 169 9.88 -2.26 3.94
CA THR A 169 10.26 -1.67 2.66
C THR A 169 9.89 -0.19 2.60
N GLU A 170 8.68 0.21 3.01
CA GLU A 170 8.27 1.61 3.06
C GLU A 170 9.14 2.44 4.00
N LEU A 171 9.53 1.88 5.15
CA LEU A 171 10.46 2.53 6.07
C LEU A 171 11.79 2.86 5.37
N LEU A 172 12.35 1.97 4.55
CA LEU A 172 13.58 2.26 3.79
C LEU A 172 13.43 3.49 2.88
N PHE A 173 12.28 3.63 2.23
CA PHE A 173 11.98 4.81 1.41
C PHE A 173 11.84 6.08 2.22
N ASP A 174 11.27 5.98 3.42
CA ASP A 174 11.16 7.14 4.30
C ASP A 174 12.52 7.58 4.84
N LEU A 175 13.45 6.65 5.07
CA LEU A 175 14.78 6.85 5.66
C LEU A 175 15.76 7.67 4.80
N VAL A 176 15.45 7.85 3.52
CA VAL A 176 16.25 8.67 2.59
C VAL A 176 15.48 9.93 2.17
N PRO A 177 16.16 11.07 1.93
CA PRO A 177 15.51 12.29 1.44
C PRO A 177 15.12 12.18 -0.04
N GLU A 178 15.86 11.38 -0.82
CA GLU A 178 15.61 11.14 -2.23
C GLU A 178 15.68 9.64 -2.53
N ARG A 179 14.74 9.10 -3.31
CA ARG A 179 14.70 7.67 -3.64
C ARG A 179 15.91 7.20 -4.45
N SER A 180 16.56 8.10 -5.19
CA SER A 180 17.82 7.85 -5.93
C SER A 180 18.97 7.42 -5.03
N ARG A 181 18.88 7.67 -3.71
CA ARG A 181 19.88 7.30 -2.70
C ARG A 181 19.68 5.89 -2.14
N LEU A 182 18.77 5.10 -2.72
CA LEU A 182 18.56 3.70 -2.35
C LEU A 182 19.26 2.77 -3.32
N PHE A 183 20.00 1.82 -2.74
CA PHE A 183 20.50 0.65 -3.44
C PHE A 183 19.90 -0.60 -2.78
N LEU A 184 19.14 -1.37 -3.55
CA LEU A 184 18.44 -2.57 -3.05
C LEU A 184 18.97 -3.80 -3.82
N ALA A 185 19.38 -4.82 -3.08
CA ALA A 185 19.80 -6.11 -3.60
C ALA A 185 18.96 -7.22 -2.96
N GLY A 186 18.72 -8.28 -3.73
CA GLY A 186 17.97 -9.44 -3.28
C GLY A 186 17.75 -10.46 -4.38
N ASP A 187 17.22 -11.63 -4.01
CA ASP A 187 16.91 -12.74 -4.91
C ASP A 187 15.49 -13.25 -4.64
N ASP A 188 14.58 -13.04 -5.60
CA ASP A 188 13.17 -13.46 -5.48
C ASP A 188 13.00 -14.99 -5.44
N ARG A 189 14.03 -15.75 -5.83
CA ARG A 189 14.07 -17.20 -5.72
C ARG A 189 14.55 -17.70 -4.36
N GLN A 190 14.98 -16.79 -3.49
CA GLN A 190 15.42 -17.09 -2.11
C GLN A 190 14.43 -16.58 -1.05
N ILE A 191 13.18 -16.32 -1.44
CA ILE A 191 12.11 -15.97 -0.50
C ILE A 191 11.80 -17.19 0.38
N ILE A 192 12.25 -17.14 1.65
CA ILE A 192 11.98 -18.20 2.64
C ILE A 192 10.65 -17.93 3.36
N ASN A 193 10.42 -16.67 3.72
CA ASN A 193 9.19 -16.22 4.35
C ASN A 193 8.28 -15.58 3.30
N PRO A 194 6.96 -15.84 3.30
CA PRO A 194 6.04 -15.22 2.36
C PRO A 194 5.84 -13.73 2.69
N SER A 195 6.84 -12.92 2.38
CA SER A 195 6.88 -11.46 2.56
C SER A 195 5.96 -10.72 1.58
N GLY A 196 5.55 -11.39 0.50
CA GLY A 196 4.81 -10.79 -0.61
C GLY A 196 5.71 -10.04 -1.60
N PHE A 197 7.03 -10.07 -1.41
CA PHE A 197 7.99 -9.30 -2.20
C PHE A 197 7.88 -9.53 -3.71
N ARG A 198 7.86 -8.43 -4.46
CA ARG A 198 7.97 -8.42 -5.91
C ARG A 198 8.76 -7.21 -6.38
N TRP A 199 9.67 -7.44 -7.31
CA TRP A 199 10.43 -6.37 -7.95
C TRP A 199 9.54 -5.31 -8.63
N GLU A 200 8.38 -5.72 -9.18
CA GLU A 200 7.38 -4.81 -9.74
C GLU A 200 6.87 -3.79 -8.71
N GLU A 201 6.66 -4.20 -7.47
CA GLU A 201 6.13 -3.34 -6.41
C GLU A 201 7.20 -2.33 -5.95
N ILE A 202 8.47 -2.75 -5.92
CA ILE A 202 9.59 -1.82 -5.68
C ILE A 202 9.64 -0.77 -6.79
N ARG A 203 9.56 -1.17 -8.08
CA ARG A 203 9.54 -0.21 -9.20
C ARG A 203 8.37 0.76 -9.11
N GLN A 204 7.18 0.26 -8.75
CA GLN A 204 6.00 1.09 -8.57
C GLN A 204 6.22 2.12 -7.47
N ARG A 205 6.81 1.71 -6.33
CA ARG A 205 7.18 2.66 -5.27
C ARG A 205 8.11 3.73 -5.84
N PHE A 206 9.22 3.41 -6.50
CA PHE A 206 10.09 4.44 -7.12
C PHE A 206 9.33 5.45 -8.00
N HIS A 207 8.39 4.96 -8.81
CA HIS A 207 7.54 5.79 -9.68
C HIS A 207 6.60 6.72 -8.91
N GLU A 208 5.91 6.21 -7.88
CA GLU A 208 4.97 7.00 -7.05
C GLU A 208 5.64 8.16 -6.31
N GLY A 209 6.94 8.05 -6.06
CA GLY A 209 7.74 9.13 -5.48
C GLY A 209 8.15 10.23 -6.45
N GLY A 210 7.71 10.18 -7.71
CA GLY A 210 8.18 11.08 -8.76
C GLY A 210 9.64 10.88 -9.15
N GLY A 211 10.28 9.79 -8.70
CA GLY A 211 11.67 9.47 -8.99
C GLY A 211 11.82 8.71 -10.32
N SER A 212 13.03 8.73 -10.87
CA SER A 212 13.39 7.82 -11.97
C SER A 212 13.36 6.38 -11.49
N ILE A 213 12.70 5.50 -12.23
CA ILE A 213 12.70 4.06 -11.94
C ILE A 213 14.08 3.50 -12.32
N PRO A 214 14.88 2.98 -11.37
CA PRO A 214 16.16 2.37 -11.69
C PRO A 214 15.98 1.05 -12.46
N PRO A 215 16.86 0.73 -13.42
CA PRO A 215 16.83 -0.57 -14.08
C PRO A 215 17.25 -1.68 -13.11
N ILE A 216 16.56 -2.82 -13.18
CA ILE A 216 16.94 -4.00 -12.40
C ILE A 216 18.09 -4.71 -13.11
N THR A 217 19.20 -4.86 -12.40
CA THR A 217 20.40 -5.53 -12.93
C THR A 217 20.50 -6.93 -12.35
N ALA A 218 20.34 -7.95 -13.20
CA ALA A 218 20.46 -9.35 -12.79
C ALA A 218 21.91 -9.84 -12.92
N LEU A 219 22.48 -10.34 -11.81
CA LEU A 219 23.79 -10.99 -11.80
C LEU A 219 23.65 -12.45 -12.23
N LYS A 220 24.28 -12.82 -13.35
CA LYS A 220 24.10 -14.15 -13.99
C LYS A 220 25.19 -15.17 -13.67
N LEU A 221 26.30 -14.73 -13.08
CA LEU A 221 27.46 -15.57 -12.81
C LEU A 221 27.44 -16.04 -11.36
N ASN A 222 27.48 -17.36 -11.16
CA ASN A 222 27.66 -17.96 -9.84
C ASN A 222 29.14 -18.20 -9.60
N PHE A 223 29.70 -17.55 -8.58
CA PHE A 223 31.12 -17.69 -8.20
C PHE A 223 31.33 -18.62 -7.00
N ARG A 224 30.25 -19.11 -6.37
CA ARG A 224 30.29 -19.87 -5.11
C ARG A 224 30.36 -21.38 -5.33
N SER A 225 29.59 -21.86 -6.31
CA SER A 225 29.27 -23.27 -6.49
C SER A 225 29.79 -23.81 -7.82
N THR A 226 30.04 -25.12 -7.88
CA THR A 226 30.44 -25.80 -9.11
C THR A 226 29.28 -25.87 -10.11
N SER A 227 29.60 -26.07 -11.40
CA SER A 227 28.61 -26.18 -12.47
C SER A 227 27.56 -27.26 -12.23
N ALA A 228 27.94 -28.39 -11.59
CA ALA A 228 27.01 -29.46 -11.26
C ALA A 228 25.94 -29.02 -10.25
N ILE A 229 26.33 -28.31 -9.19
CA ILE A 229 25.39 -27.80 -8.16
C ILE A 229 24.49 -26.73 -8.76
N VAL A 230 25.05 -25.81 -9.55
CA VAL A 230 24.27 -24.77 -10.24
C VAL A 230 23.27 -25.38 -11.22
N GLY A 231 23.67 -26.42 -11.96
CA GLY A 231 22.79 -27.15 -12.86
C GLY A 231 21.60 -27.79 -12.14
N LEU A 232 21.86 -28.45 -11.00
CA LEU A 232 20.80 -29.03 -10.17
C LEU A 232 19.85 -27.96 -9.61
N ALA A 233 20.38 -26.87 -9.05
CA ALA A 233 19.57 -25.79 -8.48
C ALA A 233 18.66 -25.15 -9.55
N ASN A 234 19.19 -24.88 -10.75
CA ASN A 234 18.39 -24.34 -11.86
C ASN A 234 17.29 -25.30 -12.32
N ALA A 235 17.55 -26.60 -12.30
CA ALA A 235 16.53 -27.60 -12.63
C ALA A 235 15.40 -27.63 -11.60
N LEU A 236 15.73 -27.52 -10.30
CA LEU A 236 14.74 -27.46 -9.23
C LEU A 236 13.87 -26.20 -9.30
N LEU A 237 14.48 -25.05 -9.62
CA LEU A 237 13.77 -23.77 -9.76
C LEU A 237 12.84 -23.72 -10.99
N ALA A 238 12.95 -24.67 -11.91
CA ALA A 238 12.11 -24.76 -13.11
C ALA A 238 10.91 -25.70 -12.95
N LEU A 239 10.81 -26.44 -11.84
CA LEU A 239 9.67 -27.28 -11.48
C LEU A 239 8.50 -26.44 -10.98
#